data_AF-A0A2H9N100-F1
#
_entry.id   AF-A0A2H9N100-F1
#
_cell.length_a   1.000
_cell.length_b   1.000
_cell.length_c   1.000
_cell.angle_alpha   90.00
_cell.angle_beta   90.00
_cell.angle_gamma   90.00
#
_symmetry.space_group_name_H-M   'P 1'
#
loop_
_entity.id
_entity.type
_entity.pdbx_description
1 polymer ?
#
loop_
_entity_poly.entity_id
_entity_poly.type
_entity_poly.pdbx_seq_one_letter_code
_entity_poly.pdbx_strand_id
1 'polypeptide(L)'
;MPSERDVEDKIKNLFKTLPQFENIKADVPCDGKRADLVIYKDEKPYIVIEVKKESIDPTDIEVVNQASHYANNFGCEYFSTTNGKDFVLFETFRPGTSLMERKLKFFEVDEFLPKKVHGEITQGVQWMRFDDAFVKKLSLLHDSLIPEMLKSIERSLKEKKFNEEFTRWVTEQGFEYETITEKQKTNQIISNQSTYLLVNKIFFYKVLETVYPQIQGLRSIHTLDISSYLKEYFKDVLKIDYRAIFEQGFFDKIKIPPEVAKTLVGFIKELELFDFDKVESDIIGRIYEKLIPINERKHLGQYYTPPQIIELILNLTVDDPKQKILDPCCGSGGFLVGAYSHLLKLKGKSRVT
;
A
#
# COMPACT_ATOMS: atom_id res chain seq x y z
N MET A 1 -4.37 -19.10 10.56
CA MET A 1 -5.04 -18.14 9.66
C MET A 1 -6.21 -18.87 9.01
N PRO A 2 -7.37 -18.20 8.82
CA PRO A 2 -8.52 -18.77 8.12
C PRO A 2 -8.13 -19.25 6.72
N SER A 3 -8.75 -20.34 6.26
CA SER A 3 -8.63 -20.77 4.87
C SER A 3 -9.43 -19.85 3.93
N GLU A 4 -9.16 -19.92 2.64
CA GLU A 4 -9.90 -19.14 1.62
C GLU A 4 -11.40 -19.44 1.66
N ARG A 5 -11.74 -20.72 1.90
CA ARG A 5 -13.11 -21.19 2.04
C ARG A 5 -13.80 -20.63 3.28
N ASP A 6 -13.07 -20.50 4.40
CA ASP A 6 -13.62 -19.87 5.61
C ASP A 6 -13.94 -18.39 5.37
N VAL A 7 -13.10 -17.69 4.59
CA VAL A 7 -13.35 -16.32 4.17
C VAL A 7 -14.56 -16.24 3.24
N GLU A 8 -14.64 -17.13 2.26
CA GLU A 8 -15.75 -17.19 1.30
C GLU A 8 -17.09 -17.41 2.03
N ASP A 9 -17.14 -18.39 2.93
CA ASP A 9 -18.33 -18.68 3.73
C ASP A 9 -18.72 -17.49 4.63
N LYS A 10 -17.74 -16.79 5.22
CA LYS A 10 -17.97 -15.55 5.98
C LYS A 10 -18.63 -14.48 5.11
N ILE A 11 -18.05 -14.18 3.95
CA ILE A 11 -18.56 -13.14 3.04
C ILE A 11 -19.95 -13.51 2.51
N LYS A 12 -20.13 -14.76 2.09
CA LYS A 12 -21.41 -15.29 1.63
C LYS A 12 -22.50 -15.15 2.68
N ASN A 13 -22.21 -15.50 3.93
CA ASN A 13 -23.18 -15.40 5.02
C ASN A 13 -23.50 -13.94 5.36
N LEU A 14 -22.53 -13.02 5.30
CA LEU A 14 -22.79 -11.59 5.47
C LEU A 14 -23.79 -11.09 4.41
N PHE A 15 -23.53 -11.31 3.13
CA PHE A 15 -24.38 -10.77 2.06
C PHE A 15 -25.78 -11.41 1.99
N LYS A 16 -25.95 -12.65 2.49
CA LYS A 16 -27.27 -13.27 2.66
C LYS A 16 -28.19 -12.53 3.66
N THR A 17 -27.63 -11.75 4.58
CA THR A 17 -28.43 -11.01 5.57
C THR A 17 -29.20 -9.83 4.98
N LEU A 18 -28.92 -9.46 3.73
CA LEU A 18 -29.51 -8.30 3.09
C LEU A 18 -30.52 -8.75 2.00
N PRO A 19 -31.83 -8.44 2.14
CA PRO A 19 -32.86 -8.87 1.19
C PRO A 19 -32.57 -8.50 -0.27
N GLN A 20 -31.94 -7.34 -0.49
CA GLN A 20 -31.60 -6.84 -1.81
C GLN A 20 -30.46 -7.63 -2.49
N PHE A 21 -29.76 -8.49 -1.76
CA PHE A 21 -28.65 -9.34 -2.24
C PHE A 21 -28.89 -10.85 -2.00
N GLU A 22 -30.12 -11.25 -1.68
CA GLU A 22 -30.48 -12.65 -1.35
C GLU A 22 -30.07 -13.68 -2.40
N ASN A 23 -29.89 -13.26 -3.66
CA ASN A 23 -29.49 -14.12 -4.76
C ASN A 23 -27.96 -14.28 -4.91
N ILE A 24 -27.20 -14.28 -3.82
CA ILE A 24 -25.75 -14.57 -3.89
C ILE A 24 -25.51 -16.05 -4.20
N LYS A 25 -24.79 -16.33 -5.29
CA LYS A 25 -24.39 -17.67 -5.71
C LYS A 25 -22.89 -17.84 -5.55
N ALA A 26 -22.48 -18.99 -5.03
CA ALA A 26 -21.09 -19.38 -4.96
C ALA A 26 -20.72 -20.27 -6.15
N ASP A 27 -19.42 -20.35 -6.44
CA ASP A 27 -18.88 -21.27 -7.44
C ASP A 27 -19.57 -21.09 -8.81
N VAL A 28 -19.63 -19.88 -9.35
CA VAL A 28 -20.39 -19.61 -10.59
C VAL A 28 -19.51 -19.87 -11.82
N PRO A 29 -19.88 -20.76 -12.77
CA PRO A 29 -19.05 -21.06 -13.94
C PRO A 29 -18.81 -19.84 -14.84
N CYS A 30 -17.56 -19.65 -15.27
CA CYS A 30 -17.14 -18.60 -16.21
C CYS A 30 -15.90 -19.05 -17.00
N ASP A 31 -15.99 -19.13 -18.33
CA ASP A 31 -14.87 -19.50 -19.23
C ASP A 31 -14.03 -20.72 -18.78
N GLY A 32 -14.70 -21.81 -18.38
CA GLY A 32 -14.01 -23.02 -17.93
C GLY A 32 -13.35 -22.91 -16.54
N LYS A 33 -13.46 -21.76 -15.88
CA LYS A 33 -13.17 -21.54 -14.45
C LYS A 33 -14.47 -21.28 -13.67
N ARG A 34 -14.33 -20.89 -12.40
CA ARG A 34 -15.46 -20.53 -11.52
C ARG A 34 -15.11 -19.24 -10.78
N ALA A 35 -16.06 -18.32 -10.71
CA ALA A 35 -16.01 -17.16 -9.83
C ALA A 35 -16.49 -17.55 -8.44
N ASP A 36 -15.81 -17.07 -7.39
CA ASP A 36 -16.06 -17.49 -6.02
C ASP A 36 -17.49 -17.12 -5.59
N LEU A 37 -17.87 -15.85 -5.73
CA LEU A 37 -19.20 -15.37 -5.41
C LEU A 37 -19.72 -14.40 -6.47
N VAL A 38 -21.02 -14.48 -6.77
CA VAL A 38 -21.73 -13.52 -7.63
C VAL A 38 -23.01 -13.10 -6.95
N ILE A 39 -23.15 -11.79 -6.72
CA ILE A 39 -24.38 -11.15 -6.26
C ILE A 39 -25.24 -10.83 -7.48
N TYR A 40 -26.53 -11.16 -7.40
CA TYR A 40 -27.51 -10.85 -8.43
C TYR A 40 -28.49 -9.80 -7.94
N LYS A 41 -28.90 -8.91 -8.86
CA LYS A 41 -29.94 -7.90 -8.67
C LYS A 41 -30.93 -8.02 -9.83
N ASP A 42 -32.21 -8.16 -9.53
CA ASP A 42 -33.27 -8.36 -10.54
C ASP A 42 -32.94 -9.48 -11.53
N GLU A 43 -32.48 -10.63 -10.99
CA GLU A 43 -32.03 -11.83 -11.73
C GLU A 43 -30.80 -11.65 -12.62
N LYS A 44 -30.18 -10.47 -12.66
CA LYS A 44 -28.97 -10.19 -13.43
C LYS A 44 -27.73 -10.21 -12.54
N PRO A 45 -26.59 -10.76 -13.01
CA PRO A 45 -25.32 -10.65 -12.31
C PRO A 45 -24.99 -9.17 -12.08
N TYR A 46 -24.65 -8.82 -10.85
CA TYR A 46 -24.49 -7.42 -10.45
C TYR A 46 -23.12 -7.10 -9.89
N ILE A 47 -22.61 -7.97 -9.00
CA ILE A 47 -21.27 -7.86 -8.42
C ILE A 47 -20.62 -9.23 -8.44
N VAL A 48 -19.43 -9.33 -9.04
CA VAL A 48 -18.54 -10.47 -8.81
C VAL A 48 -17.67 -10.19 -7.59
N ILE A 49 -17.48 -11.17 -6.71
CA ILE A 49 -16.57 -11.05 -5.58
C ILE A 49 -15.55 -12.19 -5.68
N GLU A 50 -14.29 -11.83 -5.86
CA GLU A 50 -13.15 -12.73 -5.76
C GLU A 50 -12.64 -12.75 -4.32
N VAL A 51 -12.48 -13.94 -3.77
CA VAL A 51 -12.09 -14.15 -2.39
C VAL A 51 -10.66 -14.69 -2.35
N LYS A 52 -9.87 -14.19 -1.40
CA LYS A 52 -8.52 -14.68 -1.12
C LYS A 52 -8.34 -14.89 0.38
N LYS A 53 -7.28 -15.61 0.74
CA LYS A 53 -6.84 -15.74 2.13
C LYS A 53 -6.40 -14.39 2.68
N GLU A 54 -6.49 -14.22 4.00
CA GLU A 54 -6.14 -12.99 4.72
C GLU A 54 -4.72 -12.46 4.40
N SER A 55 -3.77 -13.36 4.11
CA SER A 55 -2.39 -13.00 3.79
C SER A 55 -2.18 -12.45 2.37
N ILE A 56 -3.22 -12.44 1.53
CA ILE A 56 -3.14 -11.96 0.15
C ILE A 56 -3.69 -10.54 0.09
N ASP A 57 -2.96 -9.65 -0.58
CA ASP A 57 -3.42 -8.30 -0.87
C ASP A 57 -4.60 -8.36 -1.86
N PRO A 58 -5.82 -7.90 -1.47
CA PRO A 58 -6.97 -7.90 -2.37
C PRO A 58 -6.81 -6.91 -3.53
N THR A 59 -5.84 -6.01 -3.47
CA THR A 59 -5.56 -5.03 -4.53
C THR A 59 -4.49 -5.48 -5.51
N ASP A 60 -3.90 -6.66 -5.29
CA ASP A 60 -2.91 -7.24 -6.20
C ASP A 60 -3.47 -7.35 -7.63
N ILE A 61 -2.63 -6.97 -8.60
CA ILE A 61 -3.03 -6.84 -9.99
C ILE A 61 -3.54 -8.15 -10.60
N GLU A 62 -3.01 -9.32 -10.18
CA GLU A 62 -3.49 -10.64 -10.65
C GLU A 62 -4.90 -10.90 -10.12
N VAL A 63 -5.14 -10.60 -8.84
CA VAL A 63 -6.45 -10.78 -8.17
C VAL A 63 -7.51 -9.86 -8.78
N VAL A 64 -7.19 -8.57 -8.94
CA VAL A 64 -8.09 -7.58 -9.53
C VAL A 64 -8.40 -7.92 -11.00
N ASN A 65 -7.41 -8.37 -11.77
CA ASN A 65 -7.61 -8.80 -13.15
C ASN A 65 -8.55 -10.00 -13.26
N GLN A 66 -8.40 -11.00 -12.38
CA GLN A 66 -9.27 -12.17 -12.34
C GLN A 66 -10.73 -11.75 -12.07
N ALA A 67 -10.96 -10.97 -11.02
CA ALA A 67 -12.29 -10.50 -10.66
C ALA A 67 -12.92 -9.64 -11.77
N SER A 68 -12.14 -8.74 -12.37
CA SER A 68 -12.58 -7.92 -13.49
C SER A 68 -12.93 -8.75 -14.74
N HIS A 69 -12.17 -9.81 -15.04
CA HIS A 69 -12.43 -10.69 -16.18
C HIS A 69 -13.80 -11.35 -16.02
N TYR A 70 -14.05 -11.94 -14.86
CA TYR A 70 -15.35 -12.53 -14.55
C TYR A 70 -16.49 -11.51 -14.62
N ALA A 71 -16.29 -10.31 -14.07
CA ALA A 71 -17.30 -9.26 -14.09
C ALA A 71 -17.64 -8.80 -15.50
N ASN A 72 -16.65 -8.64 -16.39
CA ASN A 72 -16.88 -8.33 -17.79
C ASN A 72 -17.69 -9.43 -18.50
N ASN A 73 -17.34 -10.69 -18.28
CA ASN A 73 -18.05 -11.82 -18.88
C ASN A 73 -19.49 -11.95 -18.40
N PHE A 74 -19.74 -11.69 -17.11
CA PHE A 74 -21.09 -11.71 -16.55
C PHE A 74 -21.89 -10.43 -16.83
N GLY A 75 -21.26 -9.38 -17.37
CA GLY A 75 -21.89 -8.08 -17.58
C GLY A 75 -22.20 -7.34 -16.27
N CYS A 76 -21.41 -7.57 -15.22
CA CYS A 76 -21.58 -6.92 -13.92
C CYS A 76 -21.14 -5.46 -13.97
N GLU A 77 -21.94 -4.57 -13.36
CA GLU A 77 -21.62 -3.15 -13.21
C GLU A 77 -20.42 -2.93 -12.29
N TYR A 78 -20.30 -3.77 -11.26
CA TYR A 78 -19.22 -3.73 -10.28
C TYR A 78 -18.53 -5.09 -10.14
N PHE A 79 -17.33 -5.05 -9.58
CA PHE A 79 -16.66 -6.24 -9.05
C PHE A 79 -15.96 -5.91 -7.75
N SER A 80 -15.57 -6.94 -7.02
CA SER A 80 -14.91 -6.80 -5.75
C SER A 80 -13.86 -7.88 -5.55
N THR A 81 -12.87 -7.53 -4.75
CA THR A 81 -11.90 -8.45 -4.19
C THR A 81 -11.92 -8.33 -2.66
N THR A 82 -11.68 -9.43 -1.96
CA THR A 82 -11.61 -9.42 -0.49
C THR A 82 -10.68 -10.50 0.05
N ASN A 83 -9.99 -10.18 1.15
CA ASN A 83 -9.19 -11.13 1.93
C ASN A 83 -9.89 -11.50 3.26
N GLY A 84 -11.16 -11.11 3.44
CA GLY A 84 -11.94 -11.35 4.64
C GLY A 84 -11.81 -10.31 5.75
N LYS A 85 -10.85 -9.40 5.63
CA LYS A 85 -10.66 -8.21 6.49
C LYS A 85 -10.97 -6.93 5.73
N ASP A 86 -10.43 -6.80 4.53
CA ASP A 86 -10.64 -5.67 3.63
C ASP A 86 -11.51 -6.13 2.45
N PHE A 87 -12.49 -5.32 2.07
CA PHE A 87 -13.35 -5.50 0.91
C PHE A 87 -13.18 -4.31 -0.01
N VAL A 88 -12.80 -4.55 -1.25
CA VAL A 88 -12.51 -3.50 -2.23
C VAL A 88 -13.54 -3.58 -3.33
N LEU A 89 -14.36 -2.55 -3.47
CA LEU A 89 -15.34 -2.42 -4.56
C LEU A 89 -14.70 -1.64 -5.71
N PHE A 90 -14.90 -2.11 -6.93
CA PHE A 90 -14.41 -1.49 -8.16
C PHE A 90 -15.55 -1.29 -9.17
N GLU A 91 -15.42 -0.24 -9.98
CA GLU A 91 -16.22 -0.05 -11.20
C GLU A 91 -15.69 -0.98 -12.32
N THR A 92 -16.54 -1.79 -12.95
CA THR A 92 -16.11 -2.80 -13.94
C THR A 92 -15.66 -2.18 -15.27
N PHE A 93 -16.45 -1.25 -15.82
CA PHE A 93 -16.26 -0.78 -17.19
C PHE A 93 -15.92 0.71 -17.26
N ARG A 94 -14.71 1.01 -17.76
CA ARG A 94 -14.36 2.32 -18.33
C ARG A 94 -13.46 2.11 -19.57
N PRO A 95 -13.92 2.48 -20.77
CA PRO A 95 -13.07 2.47 -21.96
C PRO A 95 -11.85 3.38 -21.75
N GLY A 96 -10.65 2.87 -22.00
CA GLY A 96 -9.42 3.66 -22.01
C GLY A 96 -8.80 3.97 -20.64
N THR A 97 -9.28 3.41 -19.53
CA THR A 97 -8.62 3.56 -18.21
C THR A 97 -7.85 2.30 -17.80
N SER A 98 -6.62 2.48 -17.34
CA SER A 98 -5.83 1.41 -16.71
C SER A 98 -6.49 0.91 -15.42
N LEU A 99 -6.14 -0.30 -14.95
CA LEU A 99 -6.61 -0.83 -13.66
C LEU A 99 -6.24 0.08 -12.47
N MET A 100 -5.16 0.86 -12.61
CA MET A 100 -4.72 1.84 -11.62
C MET A 100 -5.60 3.07 -11.53
N GLU A 101 -6.22 3.46 -12.64
CA GLU A 101 -7.14 4.62 -12.72
C GLU A 101 -8.59 4.22 -12.45
N ARG A 102 -8.86 2.93 -12.23
CA ARG A 102 -10.20 2.47 -11.88
C ARG A 102 -10.58 3.00 -10.52
N LYS A 103 -11.79 3.54 -10.47
CA LYS A 103 -12.35 4.02 -9.24
C LYS A 103 -12.59 2.84 -8.31
N LEU A 104 -12.15 3.01 -7.07
CA LEU A 104 -12.27 2.00 -6.04
C LEU A 104 -12.80 2.59 -4.75
N LYS A 105 -13.36 1.72 -3.90
CA LYS A 105 -13.77 2.05 -2.54
C LYS A 105 -13.47 0.90 -1.60
N PHE A 106 -12.78 1.21 -0.51
CA PHE A 106 -12.48 0.25 0.56
C PHE A 106 -13.59 0.22 1.61
N PHE A 107 -13.85 -0.98 2.11
CA PHE A 107 -14.70 -1.24 3.25
C PHE A 107 -13.98 -2.21 4.19
N GLU A 108 -14.08 -1.99 5.49
CA GLU A 108 -13.75 -3.02 6.47
C GLU A 108 -14.84 -4.08 6.48
N VAL A 109 -14.44 -5.35 6.54
CA VAL A 109 -15.36 -6.48 6.61
C VAL A 109 -15.88 -6.62 8.04
N ASP A 110 -17.08 -6.05 8.26
CA ASP A 110 -17.86 -6.18 9.49
C ASP A 110 -19.31 -6.64 9.17
N GLU A 111 -20.14 -6.77 10.21
CA GLU A 111 -21.55 -7.17 10.07
C GLU A 111 -22.40 -6.19 9.24
N PHE A 112 -21.94 -4.95 9.09
CA PHE A 112 -22.63 -3.90 8.33
C PHE A 112 -22.17 -3.81 6.88
N LEU A 113 -21.14 -4.56 6.48
CA LEU A 113 -20.58 -4.55 5.12
C LEU A 113 -21.66 -4.60 4.02
N PRO A 114 -22.65 -5.53 4.03
CA PRO A 114 -23.67 -5.58 2.99
C PRO A 114 -24.48 -4.30 2.88
N LYS A 115 -24.86 -3.69 4.03
CA LYS A 115 -25.61 -2.44 4.08
C LYS A 115 -24.78 -1.27 3.55
N LYS A 116 -23.49 -1.19 3.92
CA LYS A 116 -22.56 -0.15 3.45
C LYS A 116 -22.38 -0.23 1.93
N VAL A 117 -22.11 -1.41 1.40
CA VAL A 117 -21.93 -1.64 -0.05
C VAL A 117 -23.22 -1.31 -0.80
N HIS A 118 -24.37 -1.77 -0.31
CA HIS A 118 -25.67 -1.46 -0.92
C HIS A 118 -25.97 0.05 -0.93
N GLY A 119 -25.71 0.73 0.19
CA GLY A 119 -25.93 2.17 0.32
C GLY A 119 -25.12 2.98 -0.69
N GLU A 120 -23.83 2.67 -0.81
CA GLU A 120 -22.93 3.32 -1.78
C GLU A 120 -23.39 3.12 -3.21
N ILE A 121 -23.77 1.89 -3.58
CA ILE A 121 -24.18 1.59 -4.94
C ILE A 121 -25.52 2.27 -5.28
N THR A 122 -26.48 2.28 -4.35
CA THR A 122 -27.81 2.86 -4.60
C THR A 122 -27.82 4.39 -4.65
N GLN A 123 -26.92 5.04 -3.90
CA GLN A 123 -26.82 6.50 -3.84
C GLN A 123 -25.83 7.09 -4.85
N GLY A 124 -25.11 6.23 -5.57
CA GLY A 124 -23.96 6.60 -6.39
C GLY A 124 -22.69 6.55 -5.55
N VAL A 125 -21.77 5.65 -5.93
CA VAL A 125 -20.59 5.34 -5.12
C VAL A 125 -19.71 6.59 -4.98
N GLN A 126 -19.43 6.99 -3.74
CA GLN A 126 -18.44 8.02 -3.47
C GLN A 126 -17.05 7.41 -3.50
N TRP A 127 -16.49 7.37 -4.70
CA TRP A 127 -15.17 6.83 -4.98
C TRP A 127 -14.08 7.53 -4.20
N MET A 128 -13.07 6.76 -3.81
CA MET A 128 -11.94 7.33 -3.08
C MET A 128 -11.13 8.26 -3.98
N ARG A 129 -10.55 9.29 -3.35
CA ARG A 129 -9.53 10.09 -4.01
C ARG A 129 -8.36 9.18 -4.37
N PHE A 130 -7.70 9.50 -5.47
CA PHE A 130 -6.58 8.72 -5.96
C PHE A 130 -5.48 8.54 -4.90
N ASP A 131 -5.11 9.61 -4.19
CA ASP A 131 -4.06 9.57 -3.17
C ASP A 131 -4.44 8.69 -1.97
N ASP A 132 -5.71 8.71 -1.54
CA ASP A 132 -6.21 7.85 -0.48
C ASP A 132 -6.23 6.37 -0.89
N ALA A 133 -6.70 6.11 -2.12
CA ALA A 133 -6.73 4.78 -2.69
C ALA A 133 -5.31 4.19 -2.79
N PHE A 134 -4.36 4.98 -3.29
CA PHE A 134 -2.98 4.56 -3.47
C PHE A 134 -2.28 4.28 -2.14
N VAL A 135 -2.43 5.15 -1.13
CA VAL A 135 -1.86 4.92 0.21
C VAL A 135 -2.42 3.64 0.84
N LYS A 136 -3.73 3.40 0.69
CA LYS A 136 -4.35 2.18 1.22
C LYS A 136 -3.84 0.92 0.50
N LYS A 137 -3.65 0.97 -0.82
CA LYS A 137 -2.97 -0.11 -1.57
C LYS A 137 -1.57 -0.38 -1.04
N LEU A 138 -0.74 0.66 -0.85
CA LEU A 138 0.61 0.51 -0.31
C LEU A 138 0.62 -0.12 1.09
N SER A 139 -0.33 0.27 1.95
CA SER A 139 -0.50 -0.34 3.28
C SER A 139 -0.88 -1.82 3.20
N LEU A 140 -1.72 -2.22 2.26
CA LEU A 140 -2.13 -3.62 2.09
C LEU A 140 -1.01 -4.48 1.50
N LEU A 141 -0.29 -3.93 0.51
CA LEU A 141 0.91 -4.54 -0.03
C LEU A 141 1.90 -4.78 1.12
N HIS A 142 2.21 -3.74 1.89
CA HIS A 142 3.09 -3.84 3.05
C HIS A 142 2.65 -4.98 4.00
N ASP A 143 1.40 -4.96 4.47
CA ASP A 143 0.88 -5.96 5.41
C ASP A 143 0.96 -7.40 4.86
N SER A 144 0.74 -7.57 3.54
CA SER A 144 0.81 -8.89 2.88
C SER A 144 2.22 -9.50 2.85
N LEU A 145 3.27 -8.66 2.86
CA LEU A 145 4.66 -9.10 2.73
C LEU A 145 5.29 -9.47 4.07
N ILE A 146 4.81 -8.89 5.19
CA ILE A 146 5.37 -9.07 6.53
C ILE A 146 5.53 -10.55 6.92
N PRO A 147 4.55 -11.45 6.72
CA PRO A 147 4.66 -12.83 7.20
C PRO A 147 5.82 -13.60 6.56
N GLU A 148 6.04 -13.41 5.26
CA GLU A 148 7.14 -14.07 4.54
C GLU A 148 8.49 -13.42 4.86
N MET A 149 8.52 -12.10 5.04
CA MET A 149 9.70 -11.39 5.54
C MET A 149 10.12 -11.87 6.94
N LEU A 150 9.16 -12.07 7.84
CA LEU A 150 9.44 -12.57 9.20
C LEU A 150 10.05 -13.97 9.13
N LYS A 151 9.45 -14.88 8.35
CA LYS A 151 10.00 -16.23 8.14
C LYS A 151 11.41 -16.19 7.56
N SER A 152 11.70 -15.24 6.67
CA SER A 152 13.04 -15.04 6.09
C SER A 152 14.05 -14.62 7.16
N ILE A 153 13.69 -13.67 8.04
CA ILE A 153 14.52 -13.24 9.17
C ILE A 153 14.76 -14.41 10.12
N GLU A 154 13.71 -15.11 10.55
CA GLU A 154 13.81 -16.25 11.47
C GLU A 154 14.64 -17.40 10.90
N ARG A 155 14.57 -17.64 9.59
CA ARG A 155 15.43 -18.60 8.90
C ARG A 155 16.89 -18.14 8.90
N SER A 156 17.13 -16.86 8.63
CA SER A 156 18.48 -16.27 8.60
C SER A 156 19.12 -16.25 9.99
N LEU A 157 18.34 -16.13 11.07
CA LEU A 157 18.81 -16.22 12.45
C LEU A 157 19.36 -17.61 12.83
N LYS A 158 19.17 -18.65 12.00
CA LYS A 158 19.83 -19.94 12.17
C LYS A 158 21.31 -19.91 11.75
N GLU A 159 21.70 -18.96 10.90
CA GLU A 159 23.08 -18.75 10.50
C GLU A 159 23.83 -17.99 11.61
N LYS A 160 24.85 -18.61 12.22
CA LYS A 160 25.58 -18.06 13.39
C LYS A 160 26.02 -16.61 13.18
N LYS A 161 26.65 -16.31 12.04
CA LYS A 161 27.15 -14.97 11.70
C LYS A 161 26.02 -13.93 11.64
N PHE A 162 24.92 -14.27 10.97
CA PHE A 162 23.77 -13.36 10.86
C PHE A 162 23.13 -13.13 12.23
N ASN A 163 23.00 -14.17 13.05
CA ASN A 163 22.44 -14.08 14.39
C ASN A 163 23.26 -13.15 15.31
N GLU A 164 24.58 -13.30 15.32
CA GLU A 164 25.48 -12.44 16.09
C GLU A 164 25.39 -10.98 15.65
N GLU A 165 25.41 -10.73 14.34
CA GLU A 165 25.27 -9.37 13.80
C GLU A 165 23.89 -8.76 14.08
N PHE A 166 22.81 -9.53 13.92
CA PHE A 166 21.44 -9.10 14.16
C PHE A 166 21.22 -8.76 15.63
N THR A 167 21.60 -9.67 16.53
CA THR A 167 21.44 -9.52 17.98
C THR A 167 22.18 -8.28 18.47
N ARG A 168 23.43 -8.09 18.05
CA ARG A 168 24.19 -6.88 18.38
C ARG A 168 23.46 -5.63 17.88
N TRP A 169 23.04 -5.62 16.62
CA TRP A 169 22.39 -4.47 16.02
C TRP A 169 21.08 -4.10 16.75
N VAL A 170 20.18 -5.06 17.02
CA VAL A 170 18.92 -4.75 17.71
C VAL A 170 19.14 -4.25 19.15
N THR A 171 20.14 -4.78 19.85
CA THR A 171 20.52 -4.30 21.19
C THR A 171 21.12 -2.90 21.14
N GLU A 172 21.94 -2.57 20.14
CA GLU A 172 22.45 -1.21 19.91
C GLU A 172 21.32 -0.20 19.61
N GLN A 173 20.21 -0.65 19.01
CA GLN A 173 19.02 0.17 18.81
C GLN A 173 18.13 0.28 20.08
N GLY A 174 18.50 -0.38 21.18
CA GLY A 174 17.76 -0.34 22.45
C GLY A 174 16.60 -1.33 22.55
N PHE A 175 16.51 -2.32 21.68
CA PHE A 175 15.51 -3.39 21.80
C PHE A 175 15.95 -4.47 22.81
N GLU A 176 14.99 -4.94 23.60
CA GLU A 176 15.13 -6.16 24.40
C GLU A 176 15.19 -7.38 23.45
N TYR A 177 16.14 -8.29 23.71
CA TYR A 177 16.39 -9.44 22.84
C TYR A 177 17.01 -10.64 23.56
N GLU A 178 16.61 -10.89 24.82
CA GLU A 178 17.16 -11.96 25.64
C GLU A 178 16.22 -13.17 25.67
N THR A 179 14.95 -12.93 26.03
CA THR A 179 13.94 -13.99 26.19
C THR A 179 13.33 -14.41 24.86
N ILE A 180 12.69 -15.58 24.81
CA ILE A 180 12.01 -16.06 23.61
C ILE A 180 10.91 -15.07 23.18
N THR A 181 10.14 -14.57 24.15
CA THR A 181 9.04 -13.62 23.91
C THR A 181 9.54 -12.29 23.37
N GLU A 182 10.62 -11.74 23.93
CA GLU A 182 11.27 -10.53 23.42
C GLU A 182 11.77 -10.72 21.99
N LYS A 183 12.44 -11.84 21.71
CA LYS A 183 12.94 -12.15 20.37
C LYS A 183 11.81 -12.21 19.35
N GLN A 184 10.72 -12.89 19.66
CA GLN A 184 9.55 -12.97 18.78
C GLN A 184 8.96 -11.58 18.49
N LYS A 185 8.77 -10.77 19.53
CA LYS A 185 8.24 -9.41 19.41
C LYS A 185 9.18 -8.51 18.58
N THR A 186 10.47 -8.51 18.89
CA THR A 186 11.47 -7.71 18.19
C THR A 186 11.60 -8.13 16.73
N ASN A 187 11.63 -9.45 16.44
CA ASN A 187 11.66 -9.94 15.07
C ASN A 187 10.44 -9.50 14.26
N GLN A 188 9.25 -9.48 14.86
CA GLN A 188 8.04 -8.96 14.24
C GLN A 188 8.14 -7.47 13.92
N ILE A 189 8.70 -6.67 14.83
CA ILE A 189 8.94 -5.23 14.64
C ILE A 189 9.94 -5.00 13.50
N ILE A 190 11.07 -5.69 13.51
CA ILE A 190 12.10 -5.55 12.47
C ILE A 190 11.58 -6.02 11.11
N SER A 191 10.80 -7.11 11.08
CA SER A 191 10.13 -7.56 9.85
C SER A 191 9.20 -6.49 9.29
N ASN A 192 8.37 -5.87 10.13
CA ASN A 192 7.49 -4.79 9.73
C ASN A 192 8.30 -3.60 9.15
N GLN A 193 9.27 -3.08 9.91
CA GLN A 193 10.11 -1.96 9.47
C GLN A 193 10.90 -2.25 8.19
N SER A 194 11.49 -3.45 8.07
CA SER A 194 12.23 -3.84 6.86
C SER A 194 11.34 -3.88 5.62
N THR A 195 10.10 -4.37 5.78
CA THR A 195 9.11 -4.47 4.71
C THR A 195 8.69 -3.08 4.25
N TYR A 196 8.37 -2.21 5.21
CA TYR A 196 8.03 -0.82 4.97
C TYR A 196 9.12 -0.07 4.21
N LEU A 197 10.37 -0.15 4.71
CA LEU A 197 11.52 0.49 4.07
C LEU A 197 11.72 -0.03 2.64
N LEU A 198 11.55 -1.33 2.40
CA LEU A 198 11.70 -1.92 1.08
C LEU A 198 10.65 -1.41 0.09
N VAL A 199 9.36 -1.46 0.45
CA VAL A 199 8.25 -0.97 -0.38
C VAL A 199 8.43 0.52 -0.68
N ASN A 200 8.79 1.31 0.33
CA ASN A 200 9.03 2.73 0.16
C ASN A 200 10.23 3.01 -0.72
N LYS A 201 11.38 2.33 -0.57
CA LYS A 201 12.52 2.53 -1.47
C LYS A 201 12.13 2.34 -2.94
N ILE A 202 11.32 1.32 -3.24
CA ILE A 202 10.81 1.06 -4.60
C ILE A 202 9.91 2.21 -5.06
N PHE A 203 8.92 2.59 -4.27
CA PHE A 203 8.01 3.70 -4.61
C PHE A 203 8.77 5.02 -4.81
N PHE A 204 9.65 5.37 -3.88
CA PHE A 204 10.48 6.57 -3.98
C PHE A 204 11.35 6.55 -5.22
N TYR A 205 11.95 5.41 -5.55
CA TYR A 205 12.72 5.30 -6.78
C TYR A 205 11.88 5.61 -8.01
N LYS A 206 10.66 5.06 -8.07
CA LYS A 206 9.70 5.31 -9.18
C LYS A 206 9.24 6.76 -9.27
N VAL A 207 9.19 7.48 -8.15
CA VAL A 207 8.95 8.93 -8.16
C VAL A 207 10.19 9.68 -8.62
N LEU A 208 11.39 9.27 -8.18
CA LEU A 208 12.62 9.95 -8.55
C LEU A 208 12.93 9.81 -10.04
N GLU A 209 12.67 8.66 -10.66
CA GLU A 209 12.89 8.47 -12.10
C GLU A 209 12.05 9.40 -12.99
N THR A 210 10.93 9.93 -12.48
CA THR A 210 10.08 10.88 -13.21
C THR A 210 10.59 12.31 -13.05
N VAL A 211 11.16 12.63 -11.89
CA VAL A 211 11.72 13.95 -11.58
C VAL A 211 13.11 14.15 -12.16
N TYR A 212 13.92 13.08 -12.22
CA TYR A 212 15.33 13.14 -12.58
C TYR A 212 15.64 12.29 -13.82
N PRO A 213 15.79 12.91 -15.01
CA PRO A 213 16.01 12.19 -16.28
C PRO A 213 17.26 11.31 -16.33
N GLN A 214 18.24 11.56 -15.46
CA GLN A 214 19.48 10.78 -15.37
C GLN A 214 19.31 9.46 -14.61
N ILE A 215 18.18 9.26 -13.91
CA ILE A 215 17.90 8.01 -13.20
C ILE A 215 17.34 7.01 -14.20
N GLN A 216 17.90 5.81 -14.20
CA GLN A 216 17.40 4.73 -15.04
C GLN A 216 16.00 4.31 -14.59
N GLY A 217 15.05 4.22 -15.53
CA GLY A 217 13.72 3.74 -15.21
C GLY A 217 13.73 2.31 -14.69
N LEU A 218 13.20 2.09 -13.48
CA LEU A 218 12.97 0.77 -12.91
C LEU A 218 11.86 0.08 -13.71
N ARG A 219 12.19 -1.08 -14.28
CA ARG A 219 11.32 -1.86 -15.15
C ARG A 219 11.19 -3.28 -14.63
N SER A 220 10.08 -3.92 -14.98
CA SER A 220 9.77 -5.22 -14.44
C SER A 220 10.68 -6.28 -15.04
N ILE A 221 11.05 -7.24 -14.21
CA ILE A 221 12.06 -8.25 -14.51
C ILE A 221 11.48 -9.65 -14.46
N HIS A 222 12.16 -10.55 -15.18
CA HIS A 222 12.02 -12.00 -15.07
C HIS A 222 13.20 -12.63 -14.30
N THR A 223 13.84 -11.91 -13.36
CA THR A 223 14.92 -12.49 -12.53
C THR A 223 14.40 -12.91 -11.16
N LEU A 224 14.91 -14.04 -10.67
CA LEU A 224 14.68 -14.55 -9.32
C LEU A 224 15.47 -13.79 -8.26
N ASP A 225 16.49 -13.00 -8.65
CA ASP A 225 17.29 -12.19 -7.73
C ASP A 225 16.89 -10.70 -7.78
N ILE A 226 15.72 -10.41 -7.20
CA ILE A 226 15.23 -9.03 -7.07
C ILE A 226 16.13 -8.19 -6.15
N SER A 227 16.86 -8.82 -5.22
CA SER A 227 17.68 -8.11 -4.23
C SER A 227 18.87 -7.43 -4.93
N SER A 228 19.61 -8.18 -5.74
CA SER A 228 20.73 -7.62 -6.52
C SER A 228 20.23 -6.62 -7.56
N TYR A 229 19.09 -6.91 -8.19
CA TYR A 229 18.48 -6.01 -9.16
C TYR A 229 18.17 -4.64 -8.54
N LEU A 230 17.43 -4.58 -7.44
CA LEU A 230 17.10 -3.31 -6.77
C LEU A 230 18.35 -2.56 -6.30
N LYS A 231 19.36 -3.29 -5.80
CA LYS A 231 20.64 -2.69 -5.37
C LYS A 231 21.36 -1.96 -6.49
N GLU A 232 21.36 -2.49 -7.71
CA GLU A 232 21.99 -1.79 -8.85
C GLU A 232 21.27 -0.47 -9.17
N TYR A 233 19.94 -0.46 -9.19
CA TYR A 233 19.16 0.76 -9.44
C TYR A 233 19.37 1.79 -8.33
N PHE A 234 19.33 1.36 -7.07
CA PHE A 234 19.49 2.26 -5.93
C PHE A 234 20.84 2.99 -5.92
N LYS A 235 21.90 2.43 -6.52
CA LYS A 235 23.19 3.12 -6.68
C LYS A 235 23.08 4.41 -7.49
N ASP A 236 22.17 4.49 -8.46
CA ASP A 236 21.99 5.71 -9.26
C ASP A 236 21.45 6.86 -8.42
N VAL A 237 20.56 6.55 -7.48
CA VAL A 237 19.98 7.53 -6.57
C VAL A 237 20.98 8.02 -5.51
N LEU A 238 21.99 7.21 -5.17
CA LEU A 238 23.07 7.66 -4.28
C LEU A 238 23.94 8.77 -4.90
N LYS A 239 23.97 8.86 -6.24
CA LYS A 239 24.73 9.91 -6.96
C LYS A 239 24.09 11.30 -6.85
N ILE A 240 22.83 11.38 -6.41
CA ILE A 240 22.04 12.61 -6.28
C ILE A 240 21.61 12.90 -4.83
N ASP A 241 22.38 12.40 -3.86
CA ASP A 241 22.32 12.72 -2.42
C ASP A 241 21.07 12.23 -1.64
N TYR A 242 20.45 11.13 -2.06
CA TYR A 242 19.36 10.48 -1.30
C TYR A 242 19.84 9.33 -0.41
N ARG A 243 21.09 9.38 0.06
CA ARG A 243 21.72 8.34 0.90
C ARG A 243 20.89 8.00 2.13
N ALA A 244 20.30 8.99 2.80
CA ALA A 244 19.48 8.81 4.00
C ALA A 244 18.25 7.90 3.79
N ILE A 245 17.75 7.78 2.56
CA ILE A 245 16.61 6.93 2.23
C ILE A 245 17.10 5.54 1.80
N PHE A 246 18.13 5.48 0.96
CA PHE A 246 18.54 4.26 0.27
C PHE A 246 19.62 3.44 0.97
N GLU A 247 20.38 4.02 1.90
CA GLU A 247 21.35 3.31 2.77
C GLU A 247 20.75 3.13 4.17
N GLN A 248 20.25 1.92 4.48
CA GLN A 248 19.54 1.62 5.74
C GLN A 248 20.30 0.62 6.62
N GLY A 249 21.62 0.53 6.44
CA GLY A 249 22.50 -0.25 7.31
C GLY A 249 22.13 -1.74 7.36
N PHE A 250 21.72 -2.22 8.54
CA PHE A 250 21.39 -3.64 8.73
C PHE A 250 20.19 -4.10 7.88
N PHE A 251 19.22 -3.22 7.62
CA PHE A 251 18.04 -3.57 6.84
C PHE A 251 18.39 -4.08 5.43
N ASP A 252 19.48 -3.58 4.82
CA ASP A 252 19.95 -4.00 3.49
C ASP A 252 20.60 -5.39 3.46
N LYS A 253 20.80 -6.01 4.64
CA LYS A 253 21.25 -7.40 4.82
C LYS A 253 20.11 -8.41 4.93
N ILE A 254 18.87 -7.95 5.14
CA ILE A 254 17.71 -8.84 5.25
C ILE A 254 17.42 -9.43 3.87
N LYS A 255 17.34 -10.77 3.80
CA LYS A 255 17.11 -11.51 2.55
C LYS A 255 15.65 -11.36 2.14
N ILE A 256 15.41 -10.97 0.89
CA ILE A 256 14.07 -10.96 0.29
C ILE A 256 13.73 -12.39 -0.14
N PRO A 257 12.70 -13.05 0.43
CA PRO A 257 12.32 -14.39 0.03
C PRO A 257 11.62 -14.39 -1.35
N PRO A 258 11.64 -15.52 -2.09
CA PRO A 258 11.05 -15.61 -3.44
C PRO A 258 9.57 -15.19 -3.54
N GLU A 259 8.79 -15.46 -2.49
CA GLU A 259 7.38 -15.14 -2.38
C GLU A 259 7.17 -13.62 -2.37
N VAL A 260 7.97 -12.91 -1.58
CA VAL A 260 7.99 -11.43 -1.55
C VAL A 260 8.50 -10.88 -2.87
N ALA A 261 9.54 -11.49 -3.45
CA ALA A 261 10.08 -11.08 -4.74
C ALA A 261 9.01 -11.14 -5.85
N LYS A 262 8.19 -12.21 -5.88
CA LYS A 262 7.08 -12.33 -6.84
C LYS A 262 6.11 -11.16 -6.72
N THR A 263 5.65 -10.87 -5.50
CA THR A 263 4.71 -9.77 -5.24
C THR A 263 5.30 -8.41 -5.60
N LEU A 264 6.58 -8.17 -5.26
CA LEU A 264 7.27 -6.92 -5.60
C LEU A 264 7.44 -6.72 -7.11
N VAL A 265 7.64 -7.79 -7.89
CA VAL A 265 7.63 -7.69 -9.37
C VAL A 265 6.27 -7.24 -9.88
N GLY A 266 5.18 -7.77 -9.32
CA GLY A 266 3.81 -7.33 -9.64
C GLY A 266 3.59 -5.85 -9.32
N PHE A 267 4.03 -5.42 -8.14
CA PHE A 267 3.98 -4.02 -7.72
C PHE A 267 4.79 -3.09 -8.63
N ILE A 268 6.03 -3.46 -9.00
CA ILE A 268 6.85 -2.66 -9.92
C ILE A 268 6.17 -2.52 -11.30
N LYS A 269 5.55 -3.59 -11.82
CA LYS A 269 4.74 -3.54 -13.05
C LYS A 269 3.57 -2.57 -12.92
N GLU A 270 2.88 -2.62 -11.80
CA GLU A 270 1.75 -1.72 -11.53
C GLU A 270 2.21 -0.25 -11.52
N LEU A 271 3.36 0.04 -10.90
CA LEU A 271 3.96 1.38 -10.91
C LEU A 271 4.48 1.81 -12.30
N GLU A 272 4.84 0.90 -13.19
CA GLU A 272 5.22 1.24 -14.57
C GLU A 272 4.04 1.65 -15.44
N LEU A 273 2.88 1.06 -15.21
CA LEU A 273 1.64 1.43 -15.90
C LEU A 273 1.08 2.77 -15.42
N PHE A 274 1.67 3.31 -14.36
CA PHE A 274 1.24 4.53 -13.72
C PHE A 274 1.91 5.76 -14.35
N ASP A 275 1.08 6.66 -14.87
CA ASP A 275 1.54 7.90 -15.48
C ASP A 275 1.75 8.97 -14.39
N PHE A 276 2.93 8.94 -13.77
CA PHE A 276 3.32 9.91 -12.74
C PHE A 276 3.41 11.36 -13.27
N ASP A 277 3.49 11.57 -14.59
CA ASP A 277 3.56 12.92 -15.18
C ASP A 277 2.17 13.58 -15.23
N LYS A 278 1.11 12.78 -15.34
CA LYS A 278 -0.29 13.25 -15.22
C LYS A 278 -0.74 13.44 -13.78
N VAL A 279 0.03 12.94 -12.83
CA VAL A 279 -0.22 13.13 -11.42
C VAL A 279 0.26 14.50 -11.02
N GLU A 280 -0.67 15.37 -10.64
CA GLU A 280 -0.33 16.67 -10.10
C GLU A 280 0.70 16.51 -8.97
N SER A 281 1.76 17.34 -8.99
CA SER A 281 2.86 17.28 -8.01
C SER A 281 2.40 17.29 -6.54
N ASP A 282 1.17 17.77 -6.30
CA ASP A 282 0.54 17.81 -4.99
C ASP A 282 0.05 16.42 -4.50
N ILE A 283 -0.29 15.49 -5.40
CA ILE A 283 -0.70 14.11 -5.10
C ILE A 283 0.50 13.33 -4.59
N ILE A 284 1.67 13.48 -5.21
CA ILE A 284 2.91 12.84 -4.75
C ILE A 284 3.28 13.34 -3.35
N GLY A 285 3.17 14.65 -3.12
CA GLY A 285 3.36 15.23 -1.79
C GLY A 285 2.38 14.67 -0.75
N ARG A 286 1.09 14.54 -1.09
CA ARG A 286 0.08 13.95 -0.19
C ARG A 286 0.32 12.47 0.09
N ILE A 287 0.72 11.71 -0.93
CA ILE A 287 1.10 10.31 -0.77
C ILE A 287 2.30 10.23 0.18
N TYR A 288 3.32 11.08 0.03
CA TYR A 288 4.46 11.15 0.95
C TYR A 288 4.04 11.45 2.40
N GLU A 289 3.17 12.43 2.63
CA GLU A 289 2.68 12.78 3.97
C GLU A 289 1.94 11.61 4.65
N LYS A 290 1.16 10.88 3.86
CA LYS A 290 0.33 9.76 4.32
C LYS A 290 1.10 8.44 4.40
N LEU A 291 2.20 8.31 3.66
CA LEU A 291 2.99 7.08 3.57
C LEU A 291 3.64 6.70 4.89
N ILE A 292 3.94 7.66 5.77
CA ILE A 292 4.57 7.40 7.07
C ILE A 292 3.50 6.99 8.09
N PRO A 293 3.30 5.71 8.45
CA PRO A 293 2.19 5.30 9.30
C PRO A 293 2.45 5.72 10.75
N ILE A 294 1.46 6.30 11.44
CA ILE A 294 1.59 6.80 12.82
C ILE A 294 2.14 5.74 13.80
N ASN A 295 1.82 4.46 13.56
CA ASN A 295 2.22 3.35 14.42
C ASN A 295 3.71 2.98 14.30
N GLU A 296 4.28 3.10 13.09
CA GLU A 296 5.73 2.90 12.88
C GLU A 296 6.54 4.06 13.46
N ARG A 297 5.99 5.29 13.42
CA ARG A 297 6.60 6.50 14.01
C ARG A 297 6.97 6.30 15.49
N LYS A 298 6.06 5.67 16.27
CA LYS A 298 6.31 5.34 17.68
C LYS A 298 7.41 4.29 17.88
N HIS A 299 7.46 3.27 17.03
CA HIS A 299 8.44 2.18 17.14
C HIS A 299 9.85 2.60 16.70
N LEU A 300 9.96 3.66 15.88
CA LEU A 300 11.23 4.26 15.46
C LEU A 300 11.72 5.37 16.40
N GLY A 301 10.99 5.69 17.48
CA GLY A 301 11.33 6.80 18.38
C GLY A 301 11.22 8.19 17.72
N GLN A 302 10.54 8.29 16.58
CA GLN A 302 10.42 9.51 15.78
C GLN A 302 9.08 10.19 16.07
N TYR A 303 9.11 11.28 16.84
CA TYR A 303 7.92 12.09 17.10
C TYR A 303 7.72 13.10 15.97
N TYR A 304 6.68 12.88 15.17
CA TYR A 304 6.28 13.80 14.11
C TYR A 304 5.24 14.79 14.61
N THR A 305 5.38 16.07 14.22
CA THR A 305 4.40 17.10 14.54
C THR A 305 3.12 16.87 13.70
N PRO A 306 1.92 16.78 14.31
CA PRO A 306 0.68 16.61 13.56
C PRO A 306 0.44 17.75 12.57
N PRO A 307 -0.15 17.50 11.37
CA PRO A 307 -0.37 18.53 10.35
C PRO A 307 -1.15 19.74 10.85
N GLN A 308 -2.14 19.54 11.72
CA GLN A 308 -2.94 20.62 12.29
C GLN A 308 -2.10 21.56 13.18
N ILE A 309 -1.11 20.99 13.89
CA ILE A 309 -0.19 21.77 14.73
C ILE A 309 0.80 22.53 13.85
N ILE A 310 1.32 21.90 12.79
CA ILE A 310 2.18 22.56 11.80
C ILE A 310 1.42 23.76 11.18
N GLU A 311 0.19 23.54 10.70
CA GLU A 311 -0.63 24.59 10.09
C GLU A 311 -0.91 25.73 11.08
N LEU A 312 -1.26 25.42 12.34
CA LEU A 312 -1.45 26.43 13.38
C LEU A 312 -0.19 27.28 13.58
N ILE A 313 0.97 26.65 13.76
CA ILE A 313 2.22 27.36 14.00
C ILE A 313 2.61 28.22 12.79
N LEU A 314 2.45 27.71 11.56
CA LEU A 314 2.76 28.47 10.35
C LEU A 314 1.83 29.67 10.17
N ASN A 315 0.52 29.49 10.42
CA ASN A 315 -0.44 30.60 10.40
C ASN A 315 -0.09 31.71 11.41
N LEU A 316 0.59 31.38 12.51
CA LEU A 316 1.00 32.34 13.54
C LEU A 316 2.38 32.97 13.28
N THR A 317 3.25 32.33 12.49
CA THR A 317 4.67 32.69 12.39
C THR A 317 5.13 33.09 11.00
N VAL A 318 4.32 32.83 9.97
CA VAL A 318 4.64 33.10 8.57
C VAL A 318 3.53 33.93 7.95
N ASP A 319 3.80 35.21 7.71
CA ASP A 319 2.87 36.17 7.12
C ASP A 319 3.37 36.79 5.80
N ASP A 320 4.67 36.68 5.49
CA ASP A 320 5.26 37.13 4.22
C ASP A 320 5.52 35.96 3.25
N PRO A 321 4.97 35.97 2.02
CA PRO A 321 5.25 34.96 0.99
C PRO A 321 6.72 34.85 0.53
N LYS A 322 7.60 35.77 0.93
CA LYS A 322 9.04 35.76 0.65
C LYS A 322 9.89 35.35 1.85
N GLN A 323 9.27 35.07 3.00
CA GLN A 323 9.97 34.70 4.23
C GLN A 323 10.78 33.41 4.03
N LYS A 324 12.03 33.41 4.51
CA LYS A 324 12.88 32.21 4.52
C LYS A 324 12.63 31.43 5.81
N ILE A 325 12.47 30.12 5.69
CA ILE A 325 12.09 29.25 6.80
C ILE A 325 13.19 28.21 7.00
N LEU A 326 13.62 28.03 8.25
CA LEU A 326 14.62 27.05 8.68
C LEU A 326 14.02 26.22 9.81
N ASP A 327 14.03 24.90 9.65
CA ASP A 327 13.75 23.96 10.72
C ASP A 327 15.02 23.13 10.99
N PRO A 328 15.76 23.43 12.07
CA PRO A 328 17.03 22.75 12.38
C PRO A 328 16.83 21.33 12.92
N CYS A 329 15.59 20.94 13.25
CA CYS A 329 15.25 19.62 13.79
C CYS A 329 14.14 18.97 12.95
N CYS A 330 14.20 19.15 11.63
CA CYS A 330 13.05 18.96 10.75
C CYS A 330 12.49 17.54 10.64
N GLY A 331 13.22 16.51 11.09
CA GLY A 331 12.77 15.12 10.98
C GLY A 331 12.48 14.76 9.52
N SER A 332 11.24 14.37 9.20
CA SER A 332 10.78 14.13 7.81
C SER A 332 10.57 15.40 6.98
N GLY A 333 10.84 16.59 7.55
CA GLY A 333 10.61 17.87 6.88
C GLY A 333 9.15 18.33 6.93
N GLY A 334 8.30 17.78 7.81
CA GLY A 334 6.88 18.14 7.89
C GLY A 334 6.61 19.64 7.98
N PHE A 335 7.38 20.37 8.79
CA PHE A 335 7.31 21.83 8.86
C PHE A 335 7.72 22.52 7.56
N LEU A 336 8.75 22.02 6.88
CA LEU A 336 9.25 22.60 5.62
C LEU A 336 8.25 22.39 4.47
N VAL A 337 7.63 21.21 4.40
CA VAL A 337 6.55 20.91 3.44
C VAL A 337 5.32 21.76 3.72
N GLY A 338 4.90 21.84 4.99
CA GLY A 338 3.80 22.70 5.42
C GLY A 338 4.07 24.17 5.11
N ALA A 339 5.29 24.64 5.40
CA ALA A 339 5.76 25.99 5.13
C ALA A 339 5.69 26.33 3.63
N TYR A 340 6.18 25.43 2.78
CA TYR A 340 6.10 25.60 1.33
C TYR A 340 4.64 25.76 0.86
N SER A 341 3.74 24.90 1.33
CA SER A 341 2.31 24.97 1.02
C SER A 341 1.68 26.27 1.51
N HIS A 342 2.03 26.73 2.70
CA HIS A 342 1.54 27.98 3.30
C HIS A 342 2.01 29.21 2.51
N LEU A 343 3.29 29.27 2.14
CA LEU A 343 3.84 30.35 1.30
C LEU A 343 3.17 30.42 -0.08
N LEU A 344 2.78 29.28 -0.67
CA LEU A 344 2.01 29.26 -1.92
C LEU A 344 0.61 29.87 -1.74
N LYS A 345 -0.09 29.54 -0.65
CA LYS A 345 -1.39 30.14 -0.30
C LYS A 345 -1.25 31.67 -0.17
N LEU A 346 -0.22 32.16 0.53
CA LEU A 346 0.04 33.60 0.70
C LEU A 346 0.35 34.32 -0.63
N LYS A 347 0.91 33.63 -1.63
CA LYS A 347 1.16 34.19 -2.98
C LYS A 347 -0.10 34.35 -3.83
N GLY A 348 -1.30 34.04 -3.31
CA GLY A 348 -2.53 34.04 -4.10
C GLY A 348 -2.56 32.95 -5.18
N LYS A 349 -1.62 32.00 -5.14
CA LYS A 349 -1.70 30.77 -5.92
C LYS A 349 -2.58 29.81 -5.12
N SER A 350 -3.89 29.94 -5.30
CA SER A 350 -4.82 28.92 -4.81
C SER A 350 -4.40 27.57 -5.36
N ARG A 351 -4.43 26.54 -4.51
CA ARG A 351 -4.38 25.13 -4.94
C ARG A 351 -5.38 24.98 -6.08
N VAL A 352 -4.92 24.49 -7.24
CA VAL A 352 -5.84 23.87 -8.19
C VAL A 352 -6.39 22.64 -7.45
N THR A 353 -7.69 22.66 -7.21
CA THR A 353 -8.42 21.77 -6.29
C THR A 353 -8.61 20.37 -6.82
#